data_AF-A0A661XC73-F1
#
_entry.id   AF-A0A661XC73-F1
#
_cell.length_a   1.000
_cell.length_b   1.000
_cell.length_c   1.000
_cell.angle_alpha   90.00
_cell.angle_beta   90.00
_cell.angle_gamma   90.00
#
_symmetry.space_group_name_H-M   'P 1'
#
loop_
_entity.id
_entity.type
_entity.pdbx_description
1 polymer ?
#
loop_
_entity_poly.entity_id
_entity_poly.type
_entity_poly.pdbx_seq_one_letter_code
_entity_poly.pdbx_strand_id
1 'polypeptide(L)'
;MDELVEATRKEKYIVITEEQLQELLNATQVIEEHDTMVSDKIRLLRYNDYLFVQEKSDKGEYLLRGFESELEARQFIMDRMKIYEDMWDGCGCKVYYYD
;
A
#
# COMPACT_ATOMS: atom_id res chain seq x y z
N MET A 1 -0.51 -12.93 15.12
CA MET A 1 -1.34 -12.18 14.14
C MET A 1 -2.26 -11.19 14.80
N ASP A 2 -2.92 -11.57 15.90
CA ASP A 2 -3.80 -10.67 16.67
C ASP A 2 -3.10 -9.39 17.16
N GLU A 3 -1.81 -9.48 17.52
CA GLU A 3 -1.01 -8.30 17.91
C GLU A 3 -0.88 -7.26 16.79
N LEU A 4 -0.67 -7.68 15.53
CA LEU A 4 -0.60 -6.75 14.39
C LEU A 4 -1.97 -6.10 14.15
N VAL A 5 -3.04 -6.88 14.27
CA VAL A 5 -4.41 -6.37 14.13
C VAL A 5 -4.68 -5.30 15.19
N GLU A 6 -4.37 -5.55 16.45
CA GLU A 6 -4.53 -4.57 17.52
C GLU A 6 -3.66 -3.32 17.31
N ALA A 7 -2.42 -3.50 16.83
CA ALA A 7 -1.52 -2.40 16.59
C ALA A 7 -2.02 -1.49 15.46
N THR A 8 -2.53 -2.06 14.36
CA THR A 8 -3.14 -1.27 13.27
C THR A 8 -4.44 -0.56 13.65
N ARG A 9 -5.12 -0.97 14.73
CA ARG A 9 -6.29 -0.27 15.27
C ARG A 9 -5.94 0.94 16.13
N LYS A 10 -4.76 0.93 16.75
CA LYS A 10 -4.29 2.02 17.63
C LYS A 10 -3.54 3.09 16.85
N GLU A 11 -2.80 2.68 15.83
CA GLU A 11 -1.91 3.54 15.06
C GLU A 11 -2.40 3.70 13.61
N LYS A 12 -2.09 4.85 12.99
CA LYS A 12 -2.43 5.11 11.58
C LYS A 12 -1.74 4.13 10.61
N TYR A 13 -0.57 3.65 11.00
CA TYR A 13 0.18 2.58 10.34
C TYR A 13 1.19 2.01 11.32
N ILE A 14 1.61 0.78 11.07
CA ILE A 14 2.73 0.16 11.76
C ILE A 14 3.81 -0.22 10.76
N VAL A 15 5.06 -0.16 11.20
CA VAL A 15 6.20 -0.66 10.43
C VAL A 15 6.36 -2.14 10.75
N ILE A 16 6.46 -2.97 9.73
CA ILE A 16 6.67 -4.42 9.86
C ILE A 16 7.98 -4.83 9.18
N THR A 17 8.57 -5.92 9.66
CA THR A 17 9.76 -6.53 9.02
C THR A 17 9.37 -7.36 7.81
N GLU A 18 10.36 -7.73 7.00
CA GLU A 18 10.15 -8.64 5.86
C GLU A 18 9.64 -10.02 6.30
N GLU A 19 10.13 -10.54 7.42
CA GLU A 19 9.67 -11.81 8.00
C GLU A 19 8.18 -11.72 8.38
N GLN A 20 7.78 -10.64 9.06
CA GLN A 20 6.38 -10.39 9.41
C GLN A 20 5.50 -10.22 8.18
N LEU A 21 6.02 -9.60 7.11
CA LEU A 21 5.33 -9.50 5.83
C LEU A 21 5.10 -10.88 5.21
N GLN A 22 6.11 -11.75 5.20
CA GLN A 22 5.96 -13.11 4.66
C GLN A 22 4.93 -13.91 5.47
N GLU A 23 4.97 -13.84 6.79
CA GLU A 23 3.96 -14.45 7.65
C GLU A 23 2.55 -13.93 7.34
N LEU A 24 2.41 -12.61 7.17
CA LEU A 24 1.15 -11.98 6.81
C LEU A 24 0.65 -12.47 5.44
N LEU A 25 1.50 -12.50 4.42
CA LEU A 25 1.12 -12.97 3.08
C LEU A 25 0.73 -14.45 3.06
N ASN A 26 1.34 -15.28 3.91
CA ASN A 26 0.96 -16.68 4.07
C ASN A 26 -0.35 -16.86 4.84
N ALA A 27 -0.66 -15.93 5.76
CA ALA A 27 -1.85 -16.00 6.61
C ALA A 27 -3.08 -15.27 6.02
N THR A 28 -2.89 -14.40 5.03
CA THR A 28 -3.94 -13.52 4.48
C THR A 28 -4.28 -13.85 3.03
N GLN A 29 -5.48 -13.47 2.63
CA GLN A 29 -5.89 -13.49 1.23
C GLN A 29 -5.53 -12.17 0.57
N VAL A 30 -4.76 -12.20 -0.52
CA VAL A 30 -4.54 -11.02 -1.37
C VAL A 30 -5.81 -10.77 -2.19
N ILE A 31 -6.48 -9.64 -1.96
CA ILE A 31 -7.64 -9.21 -2.74
C ILE A 31 -7.20 -8.49 -4.00
N GLU A 32 -6.20 -7.62 -3.86
CA GLU A 32 -5.76 -6.73 -4.93
C GLU A 32 -4.27 -6.45 -4.76
N GLU A 33 -3.54 -6.38 -5.86
CA GLU A 33 -2.13 -6.07 -5.90
C GLU A 33 -1.86 -5.11 -7.06
N HIS A 34 -1.20 -3.99 -6.75
CA HIS A 34 -0.76 -2.99 -7.71
C HIS A 34 0.75 -2.83 -7.66
N ASP A 35 1.37 -2.85 -8.83
CA ASP A 35 2.79 -2.52 -8.95
C ASP A 35 2.95 -1.00 -9.03
N THR A 36 3.64 -0.39 -8.06
CA THR A 36 3.83 1.07 -8.06
C THR A 36 4.95 1.50 -9.01
N MET A 37 5.73 0.56 -9.57
CA MET A 37 6.91 0.79 -10.41
C MET A 37 8.01 1.68 -9.79
N VAL A 38 7.83 2.15 -8.56
CA VAL A 38 8.70 3.14 -7.88
C VAL A 38 9.11 2.66 -6.48
N SER A 39 8.18 2.10 -5.71
CA SER A 39 8.42 1.66 -4.33
C SER A 39 7.72 0.33 -4.05
N ASP A 40 8.01 -0.68 -4.88
CA ASP A 40 7.48 -2.04 -4.72
C ASP A 40 5.95 -2.09 -4.91
N LYS A 41 5.28 -3.14 -4.45
CA LYS A 41 3.84 -3.33 -4.63
C LYS A 41 3.02 -2.78 -3.46
N ILE A 42 1.83 -2.26 -3.77
CA ILE A 42 0.77 -2.00 -2.79
C ILE A 42 -0.25 -3.15 -2.86
N ARG A 43 -0.58 -3.74 -1.72
CA ARG A 43 -1.46 -4.90 -1.62
C ARG A 43 -2.62 -4.64 -0.68
N LEU A 44 -3.82 -4.99 -1.12
CA LEU A 44 -4.98 -5.15 -0.26
C LEU A 44 -5.06 -6.60 0.21
N LEU A 45 -5.00 -6.79 1.52
CA LEU A 45 -4.98 -8.08 2.19
C LEU A 45 -6.23 -8.23 3.06
N ARG A 46 -6.77 -9.45 3.12
CA ARG A 46 -7.87 -9.81 4.03
C ARG A 46 -7.45 -10.93 4.96
N TYR A 47 -7.71 -10.74 6.25
CA TYR A 47 -7.54 -11.74 7.29
C TYR A 47 -8.85 -11.85 8.07
N ASN A 48 -9.60 -12.93 7.90
CA ASN A 48 -10.97 -13.03 8.45
C ASN A 48 -11.80 -11.80 8.02
N ASP A 49 -12.34 -11.05 8.98
CA ASP A 49 -13.11 -9.82 8.77
C ASP A 49 -12.25 -8.54 8.73
N TYR A 50 -10.93 -8.67 8.83
CA TYR A 50 -10.00 -7.56 8.84
C TYR A 50 -9.43 -7.29 7.46
N LEU A 51 -9.31 -6.00 7.13
CA LEU A 51 -8.74 -5.52 5.89
C LEU A 51 -7.46 -4.74 6.19
N PHE A 52 -6.42 -5.05 5.44
CA PHE A 52 -5.14 -4.38 5.54
C PHE A 52 -4.67 -3.88 4.18
N VAL A 53 -4.04 -2.70 4.17
CA VAL A 53 -3.21 -2.29 3.04
C VAL A 53 -1.76 -2.39 3.47
N GLN A 54 -0.99 -3.15 2.70
CA GLN A 54 0.45 -3.18 2.79
C GLN A 54 1.04 -2.28 1.71
N GLU A 55 1.91 -1.36 2.10
CA GLU A 55 2.71 -0.53 1.20
C GLU A 55 4.19 -0.59 1.60
N LYS A 56 5.07 -0.08 0.75
CA LYS A 56 6.48 0.14 1.10
C LYS A 56 6.76 1.63 1.06
N SER A 57 7.45 2.13 2.08
CA SER A 57 7.84 3.54 2.14
C SER A 57 8.95 3.85 1.13
N ASP A 58 9.15 5.13 0.85
CA ASP A 58 10.29 5.66 0.10
C ASP A 58 11.65 5.33 0.74
N LYS A 59 11.65 5.01 2.04
CA LYS A 59 12.82 4.55 2.81
C LYS A 59 13.02 3.03 2.77
N GLY A 60 12.16 2.30 2.08
CA GLY A 60 12.23 0.84 1.96
C GLY A 60 11.60 0.06 3.12
N GLU A 61 10.84 0.71 4.00
CA GLU A 61 10.18 0.07 5.15
C GLU A 61 8.82 -0.49 4.72
N TYR A 62 8.44 -1.66 5.20
CA TYR A 62 7.09 -2.19 4.97
C TYR A 62 6.12 -1.58 5.97
N LEU A 63 5.05 -0.98 5.46
CA LEU A 63 4.00 -0.37 6.26
C LEU A 63 2.72 -1.20 6.15
N LEU A 64 2.03 -1.37 7.27
CA LEU A 64 0.73 -2.02 7.34
C LEU A 64 -0.31 -1.05 7.93
N ARG A 65 -1.45 -0.94 7.27
CA ARG A 65 -2.58 -0.10 7.67
C ARG A 65 -3.84 -0.93 7.78
N GLY A 66 -4.61 -0.76 8.85
CA GLY A 66 -5.92 -1.41 9.02
C GLY A 66 -7.05 -0.52 8.49
N PHE A 67 -8.08 -1.15 7.94
CA PHE A 67 -9.29 -0.48 7.45
C PHE A 67 -10.56 -1.18 7.94
N GLU A 68 -11.62 -0.41 8.14
CA GLU A 68 -12.92 -0.94 8.56
C GLU A 68 -13.75 -1.45 7.38
N SER A 69 -13.48 -0.96 6.17
CA SER A 69 -14.20 -1.35 4.95
C SER A 69 -13.31 -1.49 3.73
N GLU A 70 -13.76 -2.31 2.78
CA GLU A 70 -13.06 -2.53 1.51
C GLU A 70 -13.07 -1.26 0.65
N LEU A 71 -14.14 -0.46 0.77
CA LEU A 71 -14.27 0.81 0.07
C LEU A 71 -13.20 1.81 0.50
N GLU A 72 -12.99 1.98 1.81
CA GLU A 72 -11.96 2.86 2.35
C GLU A 72 -10.55 2.40 1.95
N ALA A 73 -10.30 1.10 2.02
CA ALA A 73 -9.01 0.52 1.65
C ALA A 73 -8.70 0.73 0.16
N ARG A 74 -9.70 0.52 -0.72
CA ARG A 74 -9.57 0.76 -2.16
C ARG A 74 -9.40 2.24 -2.47
N GLN A 75 -10.15 3.12 -1.82
CA GLN A 75 -9.99 4.57 -1.98
C GLN A 75 -8.58 5.02 -1.62
N PHE A 76 -8.03 4.50 -0.50
CA PHE A 76 -6.66 4.77 -0.11
C PHE A 76 -5.64 4.34 -1.18
N ILE A 77 -5.80 3.14 -1.75
CA ILE A 77 -4.93 2.65 -2.83
C ILE A 77 -5.03 3.56 -4.05
N MET A 78 -6.24 3.94 -4.47
CA MET A 78 -6.45 4.84 -5.60
C MET A 78 -5.81 6.21 -5.38
N ASP A 79 -5.99 6.81 -4.21
CA ASP A 79 -5.39 8.09 -3.85
C ASP A 79 -3.85 8.00 -3.88
N ARG A 80 -3.29 6.86 -3.46
CA ARG A 80 -1.84 6.61 -3.50
C ARG A 80 -1.34 6.46 -4.94
N MET A 81 -2.03 5.69 -5.77
CA MET A 81 -1.71 5.51 -7.19
C MET A 81 -1.75 6.85 -7.93
N LYS A 82 -2.75 7.68 -7.66
CA LYS A 82 -2.84 9.03 -8.22
C LYS A 82 -1.63 9.90 -7.88
N ILE A 83 -1.08 9.81 -6.66
CA ILE A 83 0.15 10.53 -6.32
C ILE A 83 1.32 10.06 -7.19
N TYR A 84 1.44 8.76 -7.47
CA TYR A 84 2.48 8.24 -8.36
C TYR A 84 2.27 8.69 -9.81
N GLU A 85 1.03 8.70 -10.29
CA GLU A 85 0.67 9.23 -11.62
C GLU A 85 1.00 10.73 -11.74
N ASP A 86 0.60 11.55 -10.76
CA ASP A 86 0.87 12.98 -10.73
C ASP A 86 2.38 13.28 -10.65
N MET A 87 3.18 12.43 -9.98
CA MET A 87 4.65 12.55 -9.99
C MET A 87 5.24 12.33 -11.39
N TRP A 88 4.63 11.47 -12.20
CA TRP A 88 5.08 11.22 -13.57
C TRP A 88 4.55 12.30 -14.52
N ASP A 89 3.35 12.82 -14.28
CA ASP A 89 2.75 13.92 -15.06
C ASP A 89 3.39 15.29 -14.73
N GLY A 90 4.02 15.42 -13.56
CA GLY A 90 4.75 16.61 -13.12
C GLY A 90 6.08 16.89 -13.82
N CYS A 91 6.58 15.98 -14.68
CA CYS A 91 7.76 16.23 -15.53
C CYS A 91 7.33 16.56 -16.97
N GLY A 92 6.41 17.50 -17.12
CA GLY A 92 6.11 18.15 -18.39
C GLY A 92 7.29 19.03 -18.86
N CYS A 93 8.41 18.43 -19.25
CA CYS A 93 9.37 19.10 -20.12
C CYS A 93 8.63 19.46 -21.41
N LYS A 94 8.50 20.76 -21.68
CA LYS A 94 7.97 21.30 -22.92
C LYS A 94 8.90 20.92 -24.06
N VAL A 95 8.64 19.78 -24.71
CA VAL A 95 9.36 19.38 -25.91
C VAL A 95 8.81 20.21 -27.08
N TYR A 96 9.57 21.21 -27.50
CA TYR A 96 9.36 21.85 -28.78
C TYR A 96 9.84 20.89 -29.87
N TYR A 97 8.89 20.26 -30.57
CA TYR A 97 9.16 19.71 -31.88
C TYR A 97 9.43 20.89 -32.82
N TYR A 98 10.66 21.02 -33.30
CA TYR A 98 10.95 21.86 -34.45
C TYR A 98 10.43 21.13 -35.69
N ASP A 99 9.55 21.81 -36.44
CA ASP A 99 9.14 21.46 -37.82
C ASP A 99 10.35 21.38 -38.77
#